data_AF-A0A1I2T3M8-F1
#
_entry.id   AF-A0A1I2T3M8-F1
#
_cell.length_a   1.000
_cell.length_b   1.000
_cell.length_c   1.000
_cell.angle_alpha   90.00
_cell.angle_beta   90.00
_cell.angle_gamma   90.00
#
_symmetry.space_group_name_H-M   'P 1'
#
loop_
_entity.id
_entity.type
_entity.pdbx_description
1 polymer ?
#
loop_
_entity_poly.entity_id
_entity_poly.type
_entity_poly.pdbx_seq_one_letter_code
_entity_poly.pdbx_strand_id
1 'polypeptide(L)'
;MVLLEWKYLVFLEEREGYPPIFLWDEMSSNPEYYMGIIKLICGKEDDFSGLKEEKTRIVSQCYKLLYGWKRVPGMRMNGMLDTTVLNNWIAVVTAESKKYDVESMAFNYFGRAAFYAPIDEDGFFIDKHVANVLQEDKEGHALSGYFTEAINSRGLHSVDITGQAEFELEKGYQEKANAADAAGMFRLAETLRNIASAYHDEGEHNIKYGHDLE
;
A
#
# COMPACT_ATOMS: atom_id res chain seq x y z
N MET A 1 -10.46 7.03 21.76
CA MET A 1 -10.02 7.83 20.59
C MET A 1 -10.47 7.18 19.28
N VAL A 2 -10.15 5.91 19.02
CA VAL A 2 -10.60 5.13 17.83
C VAL A 2 -12.11 5.23 17.53
N LEU A 3 -12.99 4.96 18.51
CA LEU A 3 -14.46 5.06 18.32
C LEU A 3 -14.95 6.48 18.00
N LEU A 4 -14.24 7.49 18.49
CA LEU A 4 -14.56 8.90 18.20
C LEU A 4 -14.14 9.23 16.77
N GLU A 5 -12.95 8.81 16.36
CA GLU A 5 -12.44 9.03 15.00
C GLU A 5 -13.31 8.33 13.95
N TRP A 6 -13.79 7.10 14.21
CA TRP A 6 -14.82 6.46 13.39
C TRP A 6 -16.09 7.30 13.23
N LYS A 7 -16.63 7.79 14.34
CA LYS A 7 -17.89 8.53 14.35
C LYS A 7 -17.78 9.85 13.56
N TYR A 8 -16.60 10.44 13.54
CA TYR A 8 -16.33 11.68 12.83
C TYR A 8 -15.60 11.49 11.50
N LEU A 9 -15.34 10.25 11.06
CA LEU A 9 -14.59 9.99 9.83
C LEU A 9 -15.19 10.74 8.64
N VAL A 10 -16.52 10.73 8.48
CA VAL A 10 -17.22 11.50 7.44
C VAL A 10 -17.03 13.03 7.57
N PHE A 11 -16.96 13.56 8.78
CA PHE A 11 -16.81 15.00 9.03
C PHE A 11 -15.35 15.47 8.93
N LEU A 12 -14.40 14.61 9.32
CA LEU A 12 -12.97 14.85 9.20
C LEU A 12 -12.51 14.71 7.74
N GLU A 13 -13.20 13.88 6.95
CA GLU A 13 -12.95 13.70 5.50
C GLU A 13 -13.37 14.91 4.66
N GLU A 14 -14.41 15.67 5.04
CA GLU A 14 -14.86 16.87 4.29
C GLU A 14 -13.91 18.07 4.44
N ARG A 15 -13.00 18.03 5.43
CA ARG A 15 -11.98 19.04 5.63
C ARG A 15 -10.62 18.44 5.32
N GLU A 16 -10.07 18.77 4.15
CA GLU A 16 -8.66 18.50 3.87
C GLU A 16 -7.80 18.96 5.05
N GLY A 17 -7.09 18.02 5.69
CA GLY A 17 -6.12 18.32 6.76
C GLY A 17 -6.20 17.50 8.04
N TYR A 18 -7.18 16.60 8.23
CA TYR A 18 -7.24 15.73 9.42
C TYR A 18 -7.17 14.23 9.06
N PRO A 19 -5.96 13.69 8.81
CA PRO A 19 -5.80 12.26 8.58
C PRO A 19 -6.25 11.43 9.79
N PRO A 20 -6.87 10.26 9.60
CA PRO A 20 -7.34 9.40 10.69
C PRO A 20 -6.18 8.62 11.35
N ILE A 21 -5.27 9.34 12.01
CA ILE A 21 -3.99 8.82 12.50
C ILE A 21 -4.21 7.70 13.54
N PHE A 22 -5.24 7.77 14.39
CA PHE A 22 -5.48 6.71 15.39
C PHE A 22 -6.04 5.44 14.75
N LEU A 23 -6.90 5.54 13.73
CA LEU A 23 -7.37 4.40 12.95
C LEU A 23 -6.22 3.71 12.22
N TRP A 24 -5.30 4.49 11.63
CA TRP A 24 -4.12 3.94 10.97
C TRP A 24 -3.14 3.30 11.95
N ASP A 25 -2.93 3.89 13.13
CA ASP A 25 -2.12 3.30 14.20
C ASP A 25 -2.73 1.98 14.70
N GLU A 26 -4.07 1.94 14.88
CA GLU A 26 -4.78 0.73 15.27
C GLU A 26 -4.65 -0.36 14.21
N MET A 27 -4.80 -0.04 12.92
CA MET A 27 -4.60 -1.01 11.83
C MET A 27 -3.18 -1.58 11.80
N SER A 28 -2.17 -0.75 12.03
CA SER A 28 -0.76 -1.18 12.05
C SER A 28 -0.40 -1.98 13.30
N SER A 29 -1.09 -1.77 14.42
CA SER A 29 -0.76 -2.39 15.71
C SER A 29 -1.63 -3.60 16.06
N ASN A 30 -2.83 -3.68 15.49
CA ASN A 30 -3.85 -4.68 15.78
C ASN A 30 -4.29 -5.39 14.49
N PRO A 31 -3.72 -6.57 14.17
CA PRO A 31 -4.04 -7.30 12.94
C PRO A 31 -5.50 -7.76 12.87
N GLU A 32 -6.15 -8.07 14.00
CA GLU A 32 -7.56 -8.44 14.04
C GLU A 32 -8.46 -7.27 13.66
N TYR A 33 -8.11 -6.07 14.10
CA TYR A 33 -8.83 -4.85 13.73
C TYR A 33 -8.69 -4.58 12.22
N TYR A 34 -7.48 -4.66 11.68
CA TYR A 34 -7.24 -4.57 10.24
C TYR A 34 -8.08 -5.59 9.45
N MET A 35 -8.09 -6.86 9.89
CA MET A 35 -8.92 -7.90 9.28
C MET A 35 -10.42 -7.62 9.41
N GLY A 36 -10.85 -6.94 10.47
CA GLY A 36 -12.21 -6.43 10.60
C GLY A 36 -12.59 -5.47 9.47
N ILE A 37 -11.69 -4.55 9.10
CA ILE A 37 -11.91 -3.61 7.98
C ILE A 37 -12.03 -4.35 6.65
N ILE A 38 -11.13 -5.31 6.40
CA ILE A 38 -11.16 -6.13 5.17
C ILE A 38 -12.47 -6.90 5.08
N LYS A 39 -12.90 -7.54 6.18
CA LYS A 39 -14.17 -8.29 6.23
C LYS A 39 -15.39 -7.39 6.03
N LEU A 40 -15.39 -6.15 6.54
CA LEU A 40 -16.48 -5.20 6.33
C LEU A 40 -16.65 -4.86 4.84
N ILE A 41 -15.55 -4.76 4.10
CA ILE A 41 -15.57 -4.53 2.65
C ILE A 41 -16.09 -5.76 1.90
N CYS A 42 -15.65 -6.96 2.29
CA CYS A 42 -16.02 -8.22 1.65
C CYS A 42 -17.38 -8.79 2.10
N GLY A 43 -17.99 -8.22 3.14
CA GLY A 43 -19.24 -8.71 3.75
C GLY A 43 -20.41 -8.74 2.77
N LYS A 44 -21.27 -9.76 2.88
CA LYS A 44 -22.41 -9.97 1.98
C LYS A 44 -23.55 -8.98 2.30
N GLU A 45 -24.51 -8.81 1.38
CA GLU A 45 -25.65 -7.90 1.62
C GLU A 45 -26.52 -8.35 2.81
N ASP A 46 -26.63 -9.65 3.04
CA ASP A 46 -27.45 -10.23 4.12
C ASP A 46 -26.94 -9.91 5.54
N ASP A 47 -25.65 -9.57 5.69
CA ASP A 47 -25.04 -9.24 6.98
C ASP A 47 -25.52 -7.89 7.54
N PHE A 48 -26.22 -7.08 6.72
CA PHE A 48 -26.62 -5.70 7.02
C PHE A 48 -28.14 -5.50 7.00
N SER A 49 -28.92 -6.46 7.48
CA SER A 49 -30.36 -6.36 7.83
C SER A 49 -31.21 -5.31 7.08
N GLY A 50 -31.12 -5.24 5.75
CA GLY A 50 -31.90 -4.31 4.90
C GLY A 50 -31.45 -2.85 4.82
N LEU A 51 -30.29 -2.45 5.39
CA LEU A 51 -29.78 -1.06 5.40
C LEU A 51 -28.72 -0.82 4.31
N LYS A 52 -29.14 -0.88 3.04
CA LYS A 52 -28.25 -0.82 1.86
C LYS A 52 -27.43 0.48 1.76
N GLU A 53 -28.02 1.63 2.06
CA GLU A 53 -27.34 2.93 2.01
C GLU A 53 -26.25 3.05 3.09
N GLU A 54 -26.55 2.59 4.30
CA GLU A 54 -25.61 2.59 5.42
C GLU A 54 -24.43 1.66 5.14
N LYS A 55 -24.67 0.47 4.59
CA LYS A 55 -23.62 -0.43 4.11
C LYS A 55 -22.71 0.25 3.09
N THR A 56 -23.29 0.85 2.06
CA THR A 56 -22.53 1.52 0.99
C THR A 56 -21.63 2.61 1.57
N ARG A 57 -22.14 3.38 2.53
CA ARG A 57 -21.41 4.42 3.23
C ARG A 57 -20.27 3.86 4.10
N ILE A 58 -20.50 2.75 4.82
CA ILE A 58 -19.47 2.10 5.65
C ILE A 58 -18.36 1.51 4.78
N VAL A 59 -18.72 0.80 3.71
CA VAL A 59 -17.76 0.20 2.78
C VAL A 59 -16.90 1.29 2.11
N SER A 60 -17.51 2.39 1.67
CA SER A 60 -16.79 3.54 1.11
C SER A 60 -15.78 4.12 2.10
N GLN A 61 -16.16 4.29 3.37
CA GLN A 61 -15.24 4.74 4.43
C GLN A 61 -14.08 3.76 4.66
N CYS A 62 -14.36 2.45 4.66
CA CYS A 62 -13.32 1.43 4.82
C CYS A 62 -12.32 1.47 3.66
N TYR A 63 -12.78 1.63 2.42
CA TYR A 63 -11.91 1.78 1.26
C TYR A 63 -11.01 3.02 1.36
N LYS A 64 -11.58 4.17 1.75
CA LYS A 64 -10.79 5.40 1.94
C LYS A 64 -9.75 5.23 3.05
N LEU A 65 -10.14 4.62 4.16
CA LEU A 65 -9.25 4.36 5.29
C LEU A 65 -8.05 3.51 4.86
N LEU A 66 -8.30 2.41 4.14
CA LEU A 66 -7.27 1.52 3.61
C LEU A 66 -6.38 2.21 2.57
N TYR A 67 -6.96 2.99 1.67
CA TYR A 67 -6.21 3.70 0.63
C TYR A 67 -5.28 4.77 1.22
N GLY A 68 -5.71 5.46 2.28
CA GLY A 68 -4.89 6.45 2.97
C GLY A 68 -3.88 5.85 3.96
N TRP A 69 -3.95 4.56 4.26
CA TRP A 69 -3.10 3.91 5.26
C TRP A 69 -1.67 3.74 4.74
N LYS A 70 -0.75 4.55 5.27
CA LYS A 70 0.67 4.62 4.86
C LYS A 70 1.64 4.23 5.98
N ARG A 71 1.17 3.40 6.93
CA ARG A 71 1.95 3.04 8.11
C ARG A 71 2.19 1.54 8.19
N VAL A 72 3.44 1.15 8.10
CA VAL A 72 3.84 -0.26 8.17
C VAL A 72 3.54 -0.84 9.56
N PRO A 73 2.95 -2.05 9.64
CA PRO A 73 2.82 -2.77 10.90
C PRO A 73 4.16 -2.93 11.63
N GLY A 74 4.15 -2.72 12.95
CA GLY A 74 5.39 -2.74 13.75
C GLY A 74 6.19 -1.43 13.75
N MET A 75 5.77 -0.41 13.00
CA MET A 75 6.44 0.90 13.03
C MET A 75 6.20 1.63 14.36
N ARG A 76 7.27 1.85 15.12
CA ARG A 76 7.26 2.62 16.37
C ARG A 76 7.23 4.13 16.09
N MET A 77 6.83 4.92 17.09
CA MET A 77 6.79 6.40 16.97
C MET A 77 8.15 7.03 16.67
N ASN A 78 9.25 6.37 17.01
CA ASN A 78 10.61 6.82 16.72
C ASN A 78 11.08 6.46 15.30
N GLY A 79 10.22 5.88 14.46
CA GLY A 79 10.54 5.50 13.08
C GLY A 79 11.30 4.17 12.93
N MET A 80 11.53 3.44 14.04
CA MET A 80 12.14 2.12 13.99
C MET A 80 11.08 1.02 13.83
N LEU A 81 11.40 0.03 13.00
CA LEU A 81 10.55 -1.15 12.83
C LEU A 81 10.78 -2.15 13.96
N ASP A 82 9.69 -2.58 14.60
CA ASP A 82 9.67 -3.74 15.47
C ASP A 82 9.35 -4.99 14.64
N THR A 83 10.38 -5.76 14.32
CA THR A 83 10.28 -6.96 13.48
C THR A 83 9.45 -8.06 14.12
N THR A 84 9.41 -8.13 15.46
CA THR A 84 8.59 -9.11 16.19
C THR A 84 7.11 -8.78 16.05
N VAL A 85 6.76 -7.49 16.18
CA VAL A 85 5.39 -7.01 15.97
C VAL A 85 4.96 -7.21 14.52
N LEU A 86 5.82 -6.86 13.55
CA LEU A 86 5.53 -7.10 12.13
C LEU A 86 5.28 -8.59 11.85
N ASN A 87 6.16 -9.48 12.30
CA ASN A 87 6.02 -10.92 12.06
C ASN A 87 4.74 -11.48 12.69
N ASN A 88 4.40 -11.06 13.90
CA ASN A 88 3.15 -11.45 14.55
C ASN A 88 1.93 -10.92 13.77
N TRP A 89 1.97 -9.66 13.33
CA TRP A 89 0.91 -9.06 12.53
C TRP A 89 0.68 -9.86 11.24
N ILE A 90 1.76 -10.19 10.51
CA ILE A 90 1.70 -10.99 9.29
C ILE A 90 1.13 -12.38 9.57
N ALA A 91 1.56 -13.06 10.63
CA ALA A 91 1.06 -14.38 10.98
C ALA A 91 -0.46 -14.39 11.24
N VAL A 92 -0.96 -13.40 11.99
CA VAL A 92 -2.41 -13.27 12.25
C VAL A 92 -3.18 -12.97 10.96
N VAL A 93 -2.69 -12.01 10.16
CA VAL A 93 -3.34 -11.63 8.90
C VAL A 93 -3.35 -12.80 7.92
N THR A 94 -2.26 -13.56 7.76
CA THR A 94 -2.23 -14.78 6.94
C THR A 94 -3.27 -15.80 7.40
N ALA A 95 -3.34 -16.09 8.71
CA ALA A 95 -4.27 -17.09 9.24
C ALA A 95 -5.73 -16.69 9.03
N GLU A 96 -6.07 -15.43 9.34
CA GLU A 96 -7.44 -14.93 9.22
C GLU A 96 -7.83 -14.72 7.75
N SER A 97 -6.99 -14.13 6.92
CA SER A 97 -7.33 -13.89 5.51
C SER A 97 -7.59 -15.18 4.73
N LYS A 98 -6.84 -16.26 5.00
CA LYS A 98 -7.11 -17.62 4.48
C LYS A 98 -8.48 -18.14 4.86
N LYS A 99 -8.84 -17.99 6.13
CA LYS A 99 -10.12 -18.48 6.67
C LYS A 99 -11.33 -17.82 6.00
N TYR A 100 -11.20 -16.59 5.55
CA TYR A 100 -12.28 -15.82 4.93
C TYR A 100 -12.13 -15.68 3.40
N ASP A 101 -11.10 -16.29 2.79
CA ASP A 101 -10.81 -16.20 1.35
C ASP A 101 -10.63 -14.75 0.86
N VAL A 102 -9.88 -13.95 1.64
CA VAL A 102 -9.62 -12.52 1.38
C VAL A 102 -8.12 -12.18 1.35
N GLU A 103 -7.25 -13.18 1.17
CA GLU A 103 -5.80 -13.02 1.12
C GLU A 103 -5.36 -11.97 0.11
N SER A 104 -5.94 -12.01 -1.10
CA SER A 104 -5.64 -11.06 -2.17
C SER A 104 -5.83 -9.61 -1.74
N MET A 105 -6.97 -9.28 -1.13
CA MET A 105 -7.25 -7.91 -0.69
C MET A 105 -6.37 -7.52 0.50
N ALA A 106 -6.22 -8.41 1.49
CA ALA A 106 -5.45 -8.14 2.69
C ALA A 106 -3.97 -7.86 2.34
N PHE A 107 -3.33 -8.75 1.58
CA PHE A 107 -1.93 -8.56 1.23
C PHE A 107 -1.72 -7.44 0.21
N ASN A 108 -2.67 -7.17 -0.69
CA ASN A 108 -2.57 -6.00 -1.58
C ASN A 108 -2.52 -4.67 -0.79
N TYR A 109 -3.39 -4.47 0.20
CA TYR A 109 -3.34 -3.25 1.01
C TYR A 109 -2.12 -3.19 1.94
N PHE A 110 -1.68 -4.34 2.48
CA PHE A 110 -0.39 -4.39 3.18
C PHE A 110 0.77 -3.95 2.26
N GLY A 111 0.81 -4.44 1.03
CA GLY A 111 1.82 -4.09 0.02
C GLY A 111 1.89 -2.58 -0.25
N ARG A 112 0.71 -1.94 -0.34
CA ARG A 112 0.61 -0.48 -0.48
C ARG A 112 1.19 0.25 0.73
N ALA A 113 0.86 -0.17 1.95
CA ALA A 113 1.43 0.43 3.15
C ALA A 113 2.95 0.20 3.25
N ALA A 114 3.43 -0.98 2.84
CA ALA A 114 4.85 -1.35 2.83
C ALA A 114 5.69 -0.49 1.88
N PHE A 115 5.10 0.17 0.87
CA PHE A 115 5.78 1.16 0.05
C PHE A 115 6.39 2.31 0.85
N TYR A 116 5.76 2.66 1.98
CA TYR A 116 6.20 3.73 2.89
C TYR A 116 7.09 3.23 4.03
N ALA A 117 7.60 2.00 3.94
CA ALA A 117 8.58 1.49 4.88
C ALA A 117 9.86 2.36 4.87
N PRO A 118 10.56 2.45 6.02
CA PRO A 118 11.75 3.29 6.12
C PRO A 118 12.89 2.66 5.32
N ILE A 119 13.93 3.43 5.04
CA ILE A 119 15.19 2.91 4.51
C ILE A 119 15.85 2.05 5.60
N ASP A 120 16.48 0.93 5.20
CA ASP A 120 17.22 0.05 6.12
C ASP A 120 18.44 0.76 6.71
N GLU A 121 18.91 0.30 7.88
CA GLU A 121 20.04 0.89 8.58
C GLU A 121 21.34 0.89 7.74
N ASP A 122 21.49 -0.08 6.84
CA ASP A 122 22.65 -0.19 5.95
C ASP A 122 22.51 0.58 4.63
N GLY A 123 21.42 1.33 4.45
CA GLY A 123 21.15 2.13 3.26
C GLY A 123 20.39 1.38 2.15
N PHE A 124 19.96 0.14 2.37
CA PHE A 124 19.02 -0.51 1.47
C PHE A 124 17.71 0.30 1.41
N PHE A 125 17.16 0.52 0.21
CA PHE A 125 16.11 1.52 -0.06
C PHE A 125 14.78 1.31 0.68
N ILE A 126 14.62 0.16 1.33
CA ILE A 126 13.49 -0.25 2.15
C ILE A 126 14.02 -1.12 3.29
N ASP A 127 13.41 -1.12 4.46
CA ASP A 127 13.75 -2.05 5.55
C ASP A 127 13.71 -3.51 5.05
N LYS A 128 14.80 -4.24 5.29
CA LYS A 128 14.99 -5.58 4.74
C LYS A 128 14.02 -6.62 5.31
N HIS A 129 13.50 -6.42 6.52
CA HIS A 129 12.47 -7.30 7.05
C HIS A 129 11.16 -7.10 6.31
N VAL A 130 10.79 -5.84 6.00
CA VAL A 130 9.62 -5.55 5.16
C VAL A 130 9.82 -6.10 3.75
N ALA A 131 11.00 -5.92 3.17
CA ALA A 131 11.36 -6.46 1.86
C ALA A 131 11.19 -7.99 1.81
N ASN A 132 11.65 -8.70 2.85
CA ASN A 132 11.49 -10.14 2.96
C ASN A 132 10.02 -10.55 3.04
N VAL A 133 9.21 -9.89 3.87
CA VAL A 133 7.76 -10.17 3.95
C VAL A 133 7.08 -10.00 2.58
N LEU A 134 7.44 -8.95 1.83
CA LEU A 134 6.90 -8.73 0.48
C LEU A 134 7.23 -9.88 -0.48
N GLN A 135 8.50 -10.31 -0.52
CA GLN A 135 8.91 -11.36 -1.45
C GLN A 135 8.53 -12.79 -1.00
N GLU A 136 8.19 -13.01 0.27
CA GLU A 136 7.79 -14.32 0.79
C GLU A 136 6.32 -14.65 0.51
N ASP A 137 5.46 -13.65 0.26
CA ASP A 137 4.07 -13.84 -0.16
C ASP A 137 4.01 -14.52 -1.54
N LYS A 138 3.88 -15.84 -1.58
CA LYS A 138 3.97 -16.67 -2.81
C LYS A 138 2.95 -16.29 -3.88
N GLU A 139 1.78 -15.80 -3.49
CA GLU A 139 0.74 -15.40 -4.44
C GLU A 139 1.00 -14.00 -5.03
N GLY A 140 1.94 -13.25 -4.44
CA GLY A 140 2.41 -11.96 -4.99
C GLY A 140 1.43 -10.82 -4.81
N HIS A 141 0.42 -10.98 -3.95
CA HIS A 141 -0.58 -9.95 -3.65
C HIS A 141 0.06 -8.71 -3.02
N ALA A 142 1.02 -8.91 -2.12
CA ALA A 142 1.76 -7.83 -1.47
C ALA A 142 2.65 -7.07 -2.46
N LEU A 143 3.37 -7.76 -3.34
CA LEU A 143 4.15 -7.11 -4.40
C LEU A 143 3.27 -6.37 -5.41
N SER A 144 2.08 -6.91 -5.74
CA SER A 144 1.09 -6.21 -6.57
C SER A 144 0.58 -4.92 -5.91
N GLY A 145 0.36 -4.95 -4.60
CA GLY A 145 0.03 -3.76 -3.81
C GLY A 145 1.14 -2.71 -3.82
N TYR A 146 2.38 -3.16 -3.61
CA TYR A 146 3.57 -2.30 -3.66
C TYR A 146 3.74 -1.63 -5.03
N PHE A 147 3.62 -2.40 -6.12
CA PHE A 147 3.62 -1.88 -7.49
C PHE A 147 2.56 -0.79 -7.67
N THR A 148 1.33 -1.08 -7.23
CA THR A 148 0.21 -0.15 -7.39
C THR A 148 0.46 1.16 -6.66
N GLU A 149 0.98 1.10 -5.43
CA GLU A 149 1.30 2.31 -4.67
C GLU A 149 2.48 3.07 -5.27
N ALA A 150 3.49 2.37 -5.79
CA ALA A 150 4.63 3.00 -6.47
C ALA A 150 4.16 3.92 -7.59
N ILE A 151 3.27 3.43 -8.47
CA ILE A 151 2.68 4.22 -9.56
C ILE A 151 1.81 5.36 -9.01
N ASN A 152 0.89 5.07 -8.08
CA ASN A 152 -0.08 6.05 -7.58
C ASN A 152 0.54 7.15 -6.70
N SER A 153 1.65 6.86 -6.02
CA SER A 153 2.31 7.80 -5.10
C SER A 153 2.84 9.05 -5.79
N ARG A 154 3.03 9.01 -7.11
CA ARG A 154 3.42 10.15 -7.95
C ARG A 154 2.37 11.27 -7.92
N GLY A 155 1.09 10.91 -7.76
CA GLY A 155 -0.01 11.87 -7.73
C GLY A 155 -0.19 12.63 -9.05
N LEU A 156 -0.96 13.73 -8.98
CA LEU A 156 -1.16 14.63 -10.12
C LEU A 156 0.17 15.33 -10.44
N HIS A 157 0.64 15.17 -11.67
CA HIS A 157 1.83 15.82 -12.18
C HIS A 157 1.55 16.39 -13.57
N SER A 158 2.30 17.42 -13.95
CA SER A 158 2.26 17.94 -15.32
C SER A 158 2.99 16.97 -16.25
N VAL A 159 2.40 16.71 -17.41
CA VAL A 159 3.03 15.87 -18.44
C VAL A 159 4.19 16.63 -19.06
N ASP A 160 5.39 16.05 -18.97
CA ASP A 160 6.58 16.52 -19.66
C ASP A 160 6.66 15.82 -21.02
N ILE A 161 6.52 16.59 -22.11
CA ILE A 161 6.57 16.07 -23.48
C ILE A 161 7.95 15.51 -23.86
N THR A 162 8.97 15.73 -23.05
CA THR A 162 10.31 15.14 -23.24
C THR A 162 10.47 13.77 -22.58
N GLY A 163 9.53 13.35 -21.72
CA GLY A 163 9.59 12.10 -20.96
C GLY A 163 10.69 12.05 -19.88
N GLN A 164 11.39 13.16 -19.65
CA GLN A 164 12.59 13.19 -18.80
C GLN A 164 12.28 12.78 -17.35
N ALA A 165 11.15 13.23 -16.80
CA ALA A 165 10.72 12.88 -15.46
C ALA A 165 10.45 11.36 -15.30
N GLU A 166 9.84 10.75 -16.30
CA GLU A 166 9.58 9.31 -16.35
C GLU A 166 10.88 8.50 -16.42
N PHE A 167 11.83 8.91 -17.26
CA PHE A 167 13.12 8.21 -17.38
C PHE A 167 14.00 8.33 -16.13
N GLU A 168 13.87 9.43 -15.37
CA GLU A 168 14.51 9.55 -14.06
C GLU A 168 13.93 8.58 -13.03
N LEU A 169 12.59 8.42 -13.02
CA LEU A 169 11.92 7.42 -12.19
C LEU A 169 12.30 6.00 -12.60
N GLU A 170 12.27 5.70 -13.90
CA GLU A 170 12.74 4.42 -14.46
C GLU A 170 14.13 4.07 -13.93
N LYS A 171 15.09 4.99 -14.10
CA LYS A 171 16.46 4.78 -13.64
C LYS A 171 16.54 4.51 -12.14
N GLY A 172 15.82 5.28 -11.32
CA GLY A 172 15.76 5.07 -9.88
C GLY A 172 15.21 3.70 -9.49
N TYR A 173 14.18 3.21 -10.19
CA TYR A 173 13.64 1.87 -9.95
C TYR A 173 14.55 0.75 -10.48
N GLN A 174 15.30 0.96 -11.57
CA GLN A 174 16.34 0.02 -12.03
C GLN A 174 17.47 -0.12 -11.00
N GLU A 175 17.91 0.98 -10.39
CA GLU A 175 18.93 0.96 -9.34
C GLU A 175 18.45 0.17 -8.12
N LYS A 176 17.20 0.39 -7.67
CA LYS A 176 16.57 -0.40 -6.60
C LYS A 176 16.45 -1.89 -6.97
N ALA A 177 16.06 -2.19 -8.21
CA ALA A 177 15.95 -3.58 -8.69
C ALA A 177 17.30 -4.30 -8.63
N ASN A 178 18.37 -3.65 -9.08
CA ASN A 178 19.72 -4.21 -9.02
C ASN A 178 20.19 -4.44 -7.58
N ALA A 179 19.88 -3.52 -6.67
CA ALA A 179 20.17 -3.70 -5.24
C ALA A 179 19.40 -4.90 -4.66
N ALA A 180 18.12 -5.06 -4.99
CA ALA A 180 17.30 -6.17 -4.54
C ALA A 180 17.81 -7.52 -5.07
N ASP A 181 18.24 -7.59 -6.34
CA ASP A 181 18.86 -8.78 -6.92
C ASP A 181 20.17 -9.16 -6.23
N ALA A 182 21.03 -8.17 -5.96
CA ALA A 182 22.28 -8.38 -5.25
C ALA A 182 22.06 -8.90 -3.81
N ALA A 183 20.92 -8.54 -3.21
CA ALA A 183 20.47 -9.04 -1.91
C ALA A 183 19.73 -10.40 -1.98
N GLY A 184 19.57 -10.99 -3.16
CA GLY A 184 18.85 -12.25 -3.37
C GLY A 184 17.31 -12.14 -3.31
N MET A 185 16.78 -10.92 -3.39
CA MET A 185 15.34 -10.63 -3.30
C MET A 185 14.69 -10.61 -4.69
N PHE A 186 14.77 -11.73 -5.41
CA PHE A 186 14.48 -11.78 -6.86
C PHE A 186 13.06 -11.33 -7.24
N ARG A 187 12.04 -11.68 -6.43
CA ARG A 187 10.65 -11.29 -6.72
C ARG A 187 10.39 -9.80 -6.52
N LEU A 188 11.06 -9.21 -5.52
CA LEU A 188 11.05 -7.77 -5.31
C LEU A 188 11.78 -7.07 -6.45
N ALA A 189 12.94 -7.58 -6.87
CA ALA A 189 13.69 -7.04 -8.00
C ALA A 189 12.89 -7.08 -9.31
N GLU A 190 12.21 -8.18 -9.60
CA GLU A 190 11.29 -8.30 -10.73
C GLU A 190 10.17 -7.25 -10.67
N THR A 191 9.53 -7.08 -9.50
CA THR A 191 8.49 -6.06 -9.31
C THR A 191 9.03 -4.65 -9.55
N LEU A 192 10.25 -4.34 -9.09
CA LEU A 192 10.89 -3.05 -9.30
C LEU A 192 11.23 -2.80 -10.77
N ARG A 193 11.64 -3.83 -11.52
CA ARG A 193 11.81 -3.72 -12.98
C ARG A 193 10.50 -3.44 -13.69
N ASN A 194 9.42 -4.08 -13.27
CA ASN A 194 8.09 -3.82 -13.84
C ASN A 194 7.66 -2.37 -13.58
N ILE A 195 7.97 -1.80 -12.41
CA ILE A 195 7.73 -0.38 -12.12
C ILE A 195 8.58 0.50 -13.05
N ALA A 196 9.86 0.17 -13.22
CA ALA A 196 10.74 0.91 -14.13
C ALA A 196 10.20 0.89 -15.58
N SER A 197 9.79 -0.27 -16.08
CA SER A 197 9.19 -0.41 -17.42
C SER A 197 7.89 0.38 -17.55
N ALA A 198 7.05 0.42 -16.51
CA ALA A 198 5.82 1.22 -16.55
C ALA A 198 6.12 2.72 -16.73
N TYR A 199 7.14 3.25 -16.04
CA TYR A 199 7.57 4.63 -16.26
C TYR A 199 8.22 4.83 -17.62
N HIS A 200 9.04 3.90 -18.09
CA HIS A 200 9.62 3.96 -19.44
C HIS A 200 8.52 4.09 -20.52
N ASP A 201 7.52 3.23 -20.45
CA ASP A 201 6.39 3.22 -21.39
C ASP A 201 5.57 4.53 -21.31
N GLU A 202 5.40 5.09 -20.11
CA GLU A 202 4.76 6.40 -19.92
C GLU A 202 5.58 7.53 -20.55
N GLY A 203 6.91 7.51 -20.41
CA GLY A 203 7.81 8.50 -21.00
C GLY A 203 7.77 8.47 -22.53
N GLU A 204 7.86 7.29 -23.13
CA GLU A 204 7.73 7.09 -24.58
C GLU A 204 6.35 7.51 -25.10
N HIS A 205 5.28 7.22 -24.35
CA HIS A 205 3.94 7.68 -24.67
C HIS A 205 3.85 9.20 -24.67
N ASN A 206 4.40 9.86 -23.65
CA ASN A 206 4.40 11.32 -23.53
C ASN A 206 5.15 12.00 -24.66
N ILE A 207 6.29 11.44 -25.10
CA ILE A 207 7.03 11.94 -26.28
C ILE A 207 6.21 11.80 -27.55
N LYS A 208 5.57 10.64 -27.72
CA LYS A 208 4.84 10.31 -28.96
C LYS A 208 3.56 11.14 -29.14
N TYR A 209 2.85 11.42 -28.05
CA TYR A 209 1.51 12.05 -28.09
C TYR A 209 1.46 13.43 -27.43
N GLY A 210 2.55 13.89 -26.81
CA GLY A 210 2.61 15.19 -26.13
C GLY A 210 2.43 16.39 -27.06
N HIS A 211 2.66 16.21 -28.36
CA HIS A 211 2.46 17.25 -29.38
C HIS A 211 0.98 17.43 -29.81
N ASP A 212 0.10 16.49 -29.47
CA ASP A 212 -1.35 16.56 -29.82
C ASP A 212 -2.18 17.33 -28.77
N LEU A 213 -1.52 17.91 -27.76
CA LEU A 213 -2.14 18.57 -26.60
C LEU A 213 -1.99 20.10 -26.58
N GLU A 214 -1.37 20.70 -27.61
CA GLU A 214 -1.32 22.16 -27.85
C GLU A 214 -2.41 22.65 -28.81
#